data_AF-A0A6M1UDW2-F1
#
_entry.id   AF-A0A6M1UDW2-F1
#
_cell.length_a   1.000
_cell.length_b   1.000
_cell.length_c   1.000
_cell.angle_alpha   90.00
_cell.angle_beta   90.00
_cell.angle_gamma   90.00
#
_symmetry.space_group_name_H-M   'P 1'
#
loop_
_entity.id
_entity.type
_entity.pdbx_description
1 polymer ?
#
loop_
_entity_poly.entity_id
_entity_poly.type
_entity_poly.pdbx_seq_one_letter_code
_entity_poly.pdbx_strand_id
1 'polypeptide(L)'
;MLFLLLVGLMVVDADVAMLKKAEMKTLIELANHHATFSIDQALKTEGIIEMVQPEAMDRFAVRMAENGSYSRQGDRYLPSSTSVTTDPVFIANYYVSFQDWRKDIRLSLRFNGNALLIEEADTGAEERPTGGELQVAVTTEKGQLLRIAPKKMIGPSNVVVAYVHERPLVPLLPAHSFPVVSVEELKW
;
A
#
# COMPACT_ATOMS: atom_id res chain seq x y z
N MET A 1 9.90 7.08 -39.51
CA MET A 1 9.52 8.21 -38.65
C MET A 1 8.43 7.84 -37.63
N LEU A 2 7.33 7.19 -38.04
CA LEU A 2 6.25 6.75 -37.14
C LEU A 2 6.72 5.81 -36.00
N PHE A 3 7.65 4.90 -36.30
CA PHE A 3 8.22 3.95 -35.33
C PHE A 3 9.03 4.64 -34.22
N LEU A 4 9.82 5.67 -34.55
CA LEU A 4 10.60 6.44 -33.57
C LEU A 4 9.69 7.27 -32.65
N LEU A 5 8.56 7.77 -33.17
CA LEU A 5 7.54 8.47 -32.39
C LEU A 5 6.87 7.53 -31.38
N LEU A 6 6.58 6.30 -31.79
CA LEU A 6 6.01 5.26 -30.92
C LEU A 6 6.98 4.84 -29.79
N VAL A 7 8.26 4.64 -30.13
CA VAL A 7 9.31 4.33 -29.14
C VAL A 7 9.50 5.50 -28.17
N GLY A 8 9.53 6.74 -28.67
CA GLY A 8 9.63 7.93 -27.83
C GLY A 8 8.45 8.09 -26.86
N LEU A 9 7.23 7.82 -27.31
CA LEU A 9 6.03 7.84 -26.47
C LEU A 9 6.05 6.77 -25.38
N MET A 10 6.51 5.55 -25.69
CA MET A 10 6.62 4.45 -24.71
C MET A 10 7.62 4.75 -23.58
N VAL A 11 8.76 5.37 -23.90
CA VAL A 11 9.78 5.71 -22.89
C VAL A 11 9.23 6.76 -21.92
N VAL A 12 8.58 7.80 -22.45
CA VAL A 12 7.95 8.85 -21.62
C VAL A 12 6.89 8.26 -20.69
N ASP A 13 6.09 7.30 -21.18
CA ASP A 13 5.04 6.66 -20.40
C ASP A 13 5.58 5.78 -19.26
N ALA A 14 6.65 5.02 -19.52
CA ALA A 14 7.34 4.25 -18.48
C ALA A 14 7.94 5.16 -17.40
N ASP A 15 8.56 6.28 -17.78
CA ASP A 15 9.10 7.25 -16.83
C ASP A 15 8.00 7.90 -15.98
N VAL A 16 6.87 8.26 -16.59
CA VAL A 16 5.69 8.79 -15.88
C VAL A 16 5.14 7.74 -14.91
N ALA A 17 4.99 6.49 -15.32
CA ALA A 17 4.51 5.41 -14.45
C ALA A 17 5.44 5.17 -13.26
N MET A 18 6.77 5.23 -13.47
CA MET A 18 7.74 5.13 -12.37
C MET A 18 7.67 6.32 -11.42
N LEU A 19 7.55 7.54 -11.93
CA LEU A 19 7.40 8.75 -11.13
C LEU A 19 6.14 8.67 -10.26
N LYS A 20 5.00 8.34 -10.87
CA LYS A 20 3.72 8.16 -10.15
C LYS A 20 3.82 7.09 -9.08
N LYS A 21 4.49 5.96 -9.37
CA LYS A 21 4.72 4.91 -8.39
C LYS A 21 5.56 5.39 -7.20
N ALA A 22 6.60 6.19 -7.45
CA ALA A 22 7.45 6.74 -6.40
C ALA A 22 6.69 7.76 -5.54
N GLU A 23 5.95 8.68 -6.16
CA GLU A 23 5.13 9.66 -5.45
C GLU A 23 4.02 9.00 -4.63
N MET A 24 3.31 8.02 -5.21
CA MET A 24 2.31 7.24 -4.50
C MET A 24 2.93 6.50 -3.31
N LYS A 25 4.13 5.93 -3.48
CA LYS A 25 4.85 5.30 -2.39
C LYS A 25 5.10 6.28 -1.23
N THR A 26 5.62 7.46 -1.52
CA THR A 26 5.85 8.49 -0.49
C THR A 26 4.54 8.92 0.19
N LEU A 27 3.47 9.10 -0.57
CA LEU A 27 2.16 9.46 -0.03
C LEU A 27 1.62 8.38 0.94
N ILE A 28 1.67 7.11 0.52
CA ILE A 28 1.20 5.99 1.34
C ILE A 28 2.09 5.80 2.57
N GLU A 29 3.40 6.03 2.46
CA GLU A 29 4.32 6.04 3.60
C GLU A 29 3.95 7.12 4.62
N LEU A 30 3.74 8.36 4.19
CA LEU A 30 3.33 9.47 5.07
C LEU A 30 1.96 9.23 5.72
N ALA A 31 1.01 8.71 4.96
CA ALA A 31 -0.33 8.41 5.48
C ALA A 31 -0.30 7.25 6.48
N ASN A 32 0.47 6.20 6.21
CA ASN A 32 0.64 5.08 7.11
C ASN A 32 1.32 5.51 8.42
N HIS A 33 2.37 6.33 8.33
CA HIS A 33 3.03 6.93 9.49
C HIS A 33 2.06 7.70 10.38
N HIS A 34 1.15 8.48 9.80
CA HIS A 34 0.15 9.21 10.58
C HIS A 34 -0.94 8.31 11.18
N ALA A 35 -1.27 7.21 10.48
CA ALA A 35 -2.24 6.24 10.95
C ALA A 35 -1.76 5.54 12.24
N THR A 36 -0.46 5.29 12.38
CA THR A 36 0.10 4.53 13.51
C THR A 36 0.30 5.34 14.79
N PHE A 37 0.36 6.68 14.75
CA PHE A 37 0.64 7.49 15.95
C PHE A 37 -0.41 7.44 17.06
N SER A 38 -1.67 7.13 16.74
CA SER A 38 -2.75 7.10 17.73
C SER A 38 -3.18 5.67 18.00
N ILE A 39 -2.28 4.99 18.70
CA ILE A 39 -2.54 3.81 19.53
C ILE A 39 -3.52 4.20 20.64
N ASP A 40 -4.39 3.28 21.05
CA ASP A 40 -5.31 3.51 22.18
C ASP A 40 -4.52 3.88 23.45
N GLN A 41 -4.73 5.11 23.92
CA GLN A 41 -4.03 5.66 25.08
C GLN A 41 -4.47 5.03 26.40
N ALA A 42 -5.72 4.59 26.51
CA ALA A 42 -6.21 3.91 27.70
C ALA A 42 -5.55 2.53 27.82
N LEU A 43 -5.52 1.77 26.72
CA LEU A 43 -4.83 0.48 26.66
C LEU A 43 -3.32 0.64 26.89
N LYS A 44 -2.72 1.74 26.40
CA LYS A 44 -1.31 2.04 26.65
C LYS A 44 -0.98 2.15 28.15
N THR A 45 -1.89 2.70 28.96
CA THR A 45 -1.69 2.76 30.43
C THR A 45 -1.74 1.39 31.11
N GLU A 46 -2.41 0.41 30.49
CA GLU A 46 -2.45 -0.98 30.93
C GLU A 46 -1.31 -1.82 30.33
N GLY A 47 -0.40 -1.20 29.58
CA GLY A 47 0.71 -1.88 28.89
C GLY A 47 0.31 -2.62 27.62
N ILE A 48 -0.92 -2.40 27.12
CA ILE A 48 -1.44 -3.00 25.90
C ILE A 48 -1.32 -1.98 24.76
N ILE A 49 -0.55 -2.32 23.72
CA ILE A 49 -0.45 -1.51 22.51
C ILE A 49 -1.35 -2.16 21.45
N GLU A 50 -2.51 -1.55 21.24
CA GLU A 50 -3.46 -1.97 20.21
C GLU A 50 -3.77 -0.82 19.25
N MET A 51 -3.69 -1.12 17.95
CA MET A 51 -4.08 -0.18 16.90
C MET A 51 -5.57 -0.29 16.68
N VAL A 52 -6.29 0.79 16.95
CA VAL A 52 -7.72 0.88 16.63
C VAL A 52 -7.86 1.13 15.13
N GLN A 53 -8.10 0.06 14.38
CA GLN A 53 -8.08 0.08 12.91
C GLN A 53 -9.02 1.14 12.29
N PRO A 54 -10.28 1.32 12.74
CA PRO A 54 -11.15 2.37 12.20
C PRO A 54 -10.53 3.78 12.31
N GLU A 55 -10.05 4.14 13.50
CA GLU A 55 -9.44 5.45 13.75
C GLU A 55 -8.12 5.63 12.98
N ALA A 56 -7.32 4.56 12.88
CA ALA A 56 -6.11 4.57 12.07
C ALA A 56 -6.42 4.88 10.60
N MET A 57 -7.51 4.31 10.06
CA MET A 57 -7.93 4.58 8.68
C MET A 57 -8.52 5.96 8.47
N ASP A 58 -9.13 6.57 9.50
CA ASP A 58 -9.59 7.96 9.44
C ASP A 58 -8.40 8.92 9.40
N ARG A 59 -7.38 8.70 10.23
CA ARG A 59 -6.13 9.48 10.19
C ARG A 59 -5.34 9.27 8.91
N PHE A 60 -5.33 8.05 8.40
CA PHE A 60 -4.76 7.74 7.09
C PHE A 60 -5.46 8.58 6.02
N ALA A 61 -6.80 8.63 6.05
CA ALA A 61 -7.59 9.39 5.10
C ALA A 61 -7.34 10.90 5.17
N VAL A 62 -7.17 11.45 6.37
CA VAL A 62 -6.79 12.87 6.55
C VAL A 62 -5.49 13.16 5.80
N ARG A 63 -4.45 12.32 5.93
CA ARG A 63 -3.19 12.55 5.21
C ARG A 63 -3.27 12.31 3.71
N MET A 64 -4.06 11.34 3.28
CA MET A 64 -4.33 11.14 1.85
C MET A 64 -5.01 12.37 1.23
N ALA A 65 -5.90 13.03 1.98
CA ALA A 65 -6.55 14.27 1.54
C ALA A 65 -5.57 15.45 1.54
N GLU A 66 -4.85 15.68 2.64
CA GLU A 66 -3.94 16.82 2.79
C GLU A 66 -2.75 16.80 1.82
N ASN A 67 -2.13 15.62 1.64
CA ASN A 67 -0.86 15.51 0.90
C ASN A 67 -1.05 15.01 -0.54
N GLY A 68 -2.18 14.37 -0.84
CA GLY A 68 -2.42 13.75 -2.14
C GLY A 68 -3.73 14.18 -2.81
N SER A 69 -4.55 15.00 -2.14
CA SER A 69 -5.88 15.40 -2.62
C SER A 69 -6.83 14.23 -2.90
N TYR A 70 -6.72 13.14 -2.13
CA TYR A 70 -7.64 12.00 -2.25
C TYR A 70 -8.76 12.05 -1.22
N SER A 71 -9.96 11.61 -1.62
CA SER A 71 -11.10 11.44 -0.70
C SER A 71 -11.39 9.96 -0.50
N ARG A 72 -11.65 9.54 0.74
CA ARG A 72 -11.97 8.14 1.06
C ARG A 72 -13.43 7.85 0.71
N GLN A 73 -13.67 6.74 0.01
CA GLN A 73 -15.00 6.20 -0.26
C GLN A 73 -15.01 4.70 0.06
N GLY A 74 -15.23 4.34 1.33
CA GLY A 74 -15.13 2.96 1.78
C GLY A 74 -13.67 2.47 1.79
N ASP A 75 -13.36 1.50 0.93
CA ASP A 75 -12.07 0.81 0.78
C ASP A 75 -11.18 1.37 -0.35
N ARG A 76 -11.65 2.43 -1.02
CA ARG A 76 -10.92 3.11 -2.08
C ARG A 76 -10.74 4.60 -1.80
N TYR A 77 -9.76 5.17 -2.46
CA TYR A 77 -9.42 6.59 -2.40
C TYR A 77 -9.58 7.20 -3.80
N LEU A 78 -10.51 8.14 -3.92
CA LEU A 78 -10.83 8.82 -5.16
C LEU A 78 -9.89 10.03 -5.34
N PRO A 79 -9.20 10.15 -6.50
CA PRO A 79 -8.36 11.30 -6.78
C PRO A 79 -9.17 12.55 -7.09
N SER A 80 -8.57 13.71 -6.84
CA SER A 80 -9.01 14.99 -7.40
C SER A 80 -8.26 15.32 -8.70
N SER A 81 -8.52 16.50 -9.26
CA SER A 81 -7.75 17.01 -10.41
C SER A 81 -6.28 17.34 -10.10
N THR A 82 -5.89 17.40 -8.82
CA THR A 82 -4.53 17.70 -8.36
C THR A 82 -3.78 16.48 -7.82
N SER A 83 -4.42 15.31 -7.84
CA SER A 83 -3.81 14.06 -7.42
C SER A 83 -2.79 13.54 -8.44
N VAL A 84 -1.83 12.73 -7.96
CA VAL A 84 -0.82 12.07 -8.80
C VAL A 84 -1.42 11.02 -9.74
N THR A 85 -2.51 10.36 -9.35
CA THR A 85 -3.28 9.43 -10.21
C THR A 85 -4.61 10.03 -10.62
N THR A 86 -5.14 9.58 -11.76
CA THR A 86 -6.49 9.96 -12.25
C THR A 86 -7.55 8.92 -11.95
N ASP A 87 -7.16 7.69 -11.64
CA ASP A 87 -8.05 6.60 -11.22
C ASP A 87 -7.94 6.31 -9.71
N PRO A 88 -8.93 5.63 -9.12
CA PRO A 88 -8.95 5.29 -7.70
C PRO A 88 -7.76 4.43 -7.25
N VAL A 89 -7.36 4.65 -6.00
CA VAL A 89 -6.37 3.84 -5.28
C VAL A 89 -7.09 2.90 -4.33
N PHE A 90 -6.80 1.60 -4.42
CA PHE A 90 -7.38 0.58 -3.54
C PHE A 90 -6.41 0.22 -2.44
N ILE A 91 -6.88 0.15 -1.20
CA ILE A 91 -6.01 -0.07 -0.05
C ILE A 91 -6.46 -1.26 0.78
N ALA A 92 -5.51 -2.09 1.15
CA ALA A 92 -5.64 -3.14 2.15
C ALA A 92 -4.72 -2.86 3.32
N ASN A 93 -5.20 -3.12 4.53
CA ASN A 93 -4.48 -2.89 5.77
C ASN A 93 -4.35 -4.21 6.56
N TYR A 94 -3.17 -4.47 7.10
CA TYR A 94 -2.87 -5.64 7.91
C TYR A 94 -2.01 -5.26 9.12
N TYR A 95 -2.45 -5.66 10.30
CA TYR A 95 -1.72 -5.41 11.54
C TYR A 95 -0.83 -6.60 11.89
N VAL A 96 0.47 -6.34 12.08
CA VAL A 96 1.43 -7.32 12.60
C VAL A 96 1.63 -7.09 14.10
N SER A 97 1.29 -8.11 14.88
CA SER A 97 1.28 -8.06 16.34
C SER A 97 2.68 -8.09 16.98
N PHE A 98 2.75 -7.81 18.28
CA PHE A 98 3.95 -8.01 19.12
C PHE A 98 4.44 -9.45 19.18
N GLN A 99 3.56 -10.42 18.94
CA GLN A 99 3.87 -11.85 19.00
C GLN A 99 4.37 -12.38 17.65
N ASP A 100 4.05 -11.69 16.55
CA ASP A 100 4.27 -12.21 15.20
C ASP A 100 5.32 -11.44 14.40
N TRP A 101 5.74 -10.24 14.81
CA TRP A 101 6.73 -9.46 14.05
C TRP A 101 8.09 -10.14 13.87
N ARG A 102 8.41 -11.13 14.72
CA ARG A 102 9.62 -11.95 14.60
C ARG A 102 9.47 -13.11 13.61
N LYS A 103 8.25 -13.45 13.19
CA LYS A 103 8.00 -14.56 12.28
C LYS A 103 7.93 -14.03 10.85
N ASP A 104 8.26 -14.88 9.89
CA ASP A 104 8.03 -14.54 8.49
C ASP A 104 6.52 -14.44 8.23
N ILE A 105 6.09 -13.39 7.55
CA ILE A 105 4.67 -13.19 7.23
C ILE A 105 4.52 -13.10 5.72
N ARG A 106 3.61 -13.90 5.17
CA ARG A 106 3.24 -13.85 3.76
C ARG A 106 1.82 -13.34 3.61
N LEU A 107 1.68 -12.21 2.94
CA LEU A 107 0.39 -11.65 2.55
C LEU A 107 0.14 -11.93 1.07
N SER A 108 -0.92 -12.68 0.78
CA SER A 108 -1.43 -12.89 -0.56
C SER A 108 -2.68 -12.04 -0.73
N LEU A 109 -2.63 -11.08 -1.64
CA LEU A 109 -3.74 -10.18 -1.95
C LEU A 109 -4.26 -10.43 -3.36
N ARG A 110 -5.54 -10.16 -3.58
CA ARG A 110 -6.16 -10.14 -4.91
C ARG A 110 -6.84 -8.81 -5.17
N PHE A 111 -6.56 -8.24 -6.33
CA PHE A 111 -7.33 -7.16 -6.90
C PHE A 111 -8.34 -7.71 -7.90
N ASN A 112 -9.62 -7.38 -7.74
CA ASN A 112 -10.71 -7.89 -8.58
C ASN A 112 -11.27 -6.85 -9.56
N GLY A 113 -10.59 -5.71 -9.73
CA GLY A 113 -11.07 -4.57 -10.52
C GLY A 113 -11.81 -3.50 -9.71
N ASN A 114 -12.28 -3.83 -8.50
CA ASN A 114 -13.07 -2.91 -7.68
C ASN A 114 -12.71 -2.90 -6.18
N ALA A 115 -11.87 -3.83 -5.74
CA ALA A 115 -11.39 -3.93 -4.36
C ALA A 115 -10.04 -4.66 -4.35
N LEU A 116 -9.19 -4.31 -3.38
CA LEU A 116 -7.98 -5.04 -3.03
C LEU A 116 -8.23 -5.81 -1.73
N LEU A 117 -8.22 -7.13 -1.80
CA LEU A 117 -8.58 -8.00 -0.68
C LEU A 117 -7.38 -8.84 -0.26
N ILE A 118 -7.22 -9.05 1.05
CA ILE A 118 -6.28 -10.04 1.59
C ILE A 118 -6.97 -11.40 1.50
N GLU A 119 -6.42 -12.30 0.69
CA GLU A 119 -6.94 -13.68 0.56
C GLU A 119 -6.33 -14.60 1.61
N GLU A 120 -5.05 -14.38 1.92
CA GLU A 120 -4.28 -15.22 2.84
C GLU A 120 -3.25 -14.37 3.57
N ALA A 121 -3.09 -14.66 4.86
CA ALA A 121 -2.08 -14.07 5.72
C ALA A 121 -1.43 -15.20 6.54
N ASP A 122 -0.35 -15.76 5.99
CA ASP A 122 0.38 -16.85 6.63
C ASP A 122 1.45 -16.29 7.56
N THR A 123 1.46 -16.79 8.78
CA THR A 123 2.53 -16.54 9.74
C THR A 123 3.39 -17.80 9.86
N GLY A 124 4.68 -17.68 9.59
CA GLY A 124 5.65 -18.76 9.72
C GLY A 124 5.74 -19.27 11.16
N ALA A 125 6.12 -20.53 11.33
CA ALA A 125 6.23 -21.14 12.64
C ALA A 125 7.47 -20.69 13.43
N GLU A 126 8.53 -20.29 12.73
CA GLU A 126 9.82 -19.95 13.33
C GLU A 126 9.96 -18.44 13.58
N GLU A 127 10.43 -18.08 14.77
CA GLU A 127 10.84 -16.72 15.08
C GLU A 127 12.29 -16.47 14.64
N ARG A 128 12.51 -15.33 13.99
CA ARG A 128 13.82 -14.83 13.59
C ARG A 128 14.34 -13.83 14.64
N PRO A 129 15.59 -14.00 15.13
CA PRO A 129 16.16 -13.15 16.19
C PRO A 129 16.21 -11.66 15.85
N THR A 130 16.28 -11.31 14.57
CA THR A 130 16.42 -9.92 14.10
C THR A 130 15.14 -9.36 13.48
N GLY A 131 14.01 -10.05 13.67
CA GLY A 131 12.74 -9.75 13.03
C GLY A 131 12.50 -10.59 11.77
N GLY A 132 11.22 -10.84 11.49
CA GLY A 132 10.77 -11.64 10.35
C GLY A 132 10.81 -10.89 9.02
N GLU A 133 10.64 -11.61 7.93
CA GLU A 133 10.45 -11.03 6.61
C GLU A 133 8.97 -10.96 6.24
N LEU A 134 8.51 -9.79 5.85
CA LEU A 134 7.22 -9.57 5.22
C LEU A 134 7.35 -9.78 3.71
N GLN A 135 6.62 -10.77 3.20
CA GLN A 135 6.47 -11.05 1.77
C GLN A 135 5.06 -10.68 1.34
N VAL A 136 4.95 -9.82 0.34
CA VAL A 136 3.65 -9.38 -0.19
C VAL A 136 3.55 -9.74 -1.67
N ALA A 137 2.48 -10.41 -2.02
CA ALA A 137 2.14 -10.72 -3.41
C ALA A 137 0.72 -10.24 -3.72
N VAL A 138 0.55 -9.60 -4.88
CA VAL A 138 -0.74 -9.09 -5.36
C VAL A 138 -1.08 -9.79 -6.67
N THR A 139 -2.19 -10.51 -6.69
CA THR A 139 -2.76 -11.09 -7.91
C THR A 139 -3.69 -10.06 -8.55
N THR A 140 -3.44 -9.68 -9.80
CA THR A 140 -4.28 -8.71 -10.53
C THR A 140 -5.58 -9.33 -11.01
N GLU A 141 -6.51 -8.52 -11.52
CA GLU A 141 -7.77 -9.00 -12.08
C GLU A 141 -7.57 -9.93 -13.30
N LYS A 142 -6.40 -9.85 -13.95
CA LYS A 142 -5.98 -10.70 -15.06
C LYS A 142 -5.26 -11.99 -14.61
N GLY A 143 -5.17 -12.23 -13.30
CA GLY A 143 -4.47 -13.38 -12.72
C GLY A 143 -2.94 -13.26 -12.71
N GLN A 144 -2.39 -12.07 -13.00
CA GLN A 144 -0.94 -11.86 -12.96
C GLN A 144 -0.49 -11.72 -11.50
N LEU A 145 0.52 -12.48 -11.10
CA LEU A 145 1.12 -12.37 -9.77
C LEU A 145 2.24 -11.32 -9.75
N LEU A 146 2.05 -10.25 -8.99
CA LEU A 146 3.02 -9.19 -8.76
C LEU A 146 3.63 -9.36 -7.37
N ARG A 147 4.93 -9.64 -7.32
CA ARG A 147 5.66 -9.77 -6.05
C ARG A 147 6.31 -8.44 -5.70
N ILE A 148 6.07 -7.98 -4.47
CA ILE A 148 6.76 -6.81 -3.93
C ILE A 148 8.05 -7.30 -3.28
N ALA A 149 9.09 -6.47 -3.33
CA ALA A 149 10.36 -6.78 -2.67
C ALA A 149 10.10 -7.05 -1.17
N PRO A 150 10.63 -8.16 -0.61
CA PRO A 150 10.47 -8.46 0.80
C PRO A 150 10.95 -7.31 1.68
N LYS A 151 10.26 -7.07 2.79
CA LYS A 151 10.62 -6.07 3.78
C LYS A 151 10.95 -6.74 5.11
N LYS A 152 12.05 -6.33 5.73
CA LYS A 152 12.38 -6.77 7.08
C LYS A 152 11.47 -6.05 8.08
N MET A 153 10.82 -6.81 8.95
CA MET A 153 10.10 -6.26 10.09
C MET A 153 11.08 -6.06 11.24
N ILE A 154 11.01 -4.90 11.90
CA ILE A 154 11.88 -4.56 13.04
C ILE A 154 11.09 -4.39 14.35
N GLY A 155 9.77 -4.55 14.28
CA GLY A 155 8.85 -4.46 15.39
C GLY A 155 7.41 -4.76 14.93
N PRO A 156 6.44 -4.75 15.85
CA PRO A 156 5.01 -4.74 15.51
C PRO A 156 4.75 -3.60 14.54
N SER A 157 3.95 -3.83 13.52
CA SER A 157 3.87 -2.92 12.39
C SER A 157 2.48 -2.84 11.80
N ASN A 158 2.14 -1.68 11.28
CA ASN A 158 1.00 -1.52 10.40
C ASN A 158 1.45 -1.65 8.94
N VAL A 159 0.93 -2.66 8.24
CA VAL A 159 1.19 -2.90 6.83
C VAL A 159 0.04 -2.34 6.00
N VAL A 160 0.38 -1.46 5.06
CA VAL A 160 -0.57 -0.90 4.09
C VAL A 160 -0.12 -1.29 2.69
N VAL A 161 -0.97 -2.01 1.98
CA VAL A 161 -0.78 -2.34 0.56
C VAL A 161 -1.75 -1.49 -0.24
N ALA A 162 -1.23 -0.70 -1.16
CA ALA A 162 -2.02 0.05 -2.13
C ALA A 162 -1.87 -0.58 -3.52
N TYR A 163 -2.96 -0.66 -4.27
CA TYR A 163 -2.95 -1.03 -5.67
C TYR A 163 -3.55 0.08 -6.52
N VAL A 164 -2.77 0.52 -7.51
CA VAL A 164 -3.20 1.50 -8.50
C VAL A 164 -3.39 0.78 -9.83
N HIS A 165 -4.57 0.94 -10.42
CA HIS A 165 -4.87 0.50 -11.77
C HIS A 165 -5.32 1.71 -12.58
N GLU A 166 -4.36 2.39 -13.20
CA GLU A 166 -4.61 3.65 -13.89
C GLU A 166 -4.71 3.42 -15.39
N ARG A 167 -5.82 3.90 -15.96
CA ARG A 167 -6.04 3.94 -17.39
C ARG A 167 -5.24 5.10 -17.99
N PRO A 168 -4.65 4.88 -19.16
CA PRO A 168 -3.87 5.92 -19.80
C PRO A 168 -4.79 7.02 -20.30
N LEU A 169 -4.32 8.27 -20.21
CA LEU A 169 -5.06 9.43 -20.70
C LEU A 169 -5.25 9.38 -22.23
N VAL A 170 -4.31 8.74 -22.93
CA VAL A 170 -4.37 8.47 -24.37
C VAL A 170 -4.67 6.98 -24.57
N PRO A 171 -5.78 6.60 -25.23
CA PRO A 171 -6.19 5.19 -25.39
C PRO A 171 -5.18 4.29 -26.11
N LEU A 172 -4.20 4.89 -26.80
CA LEU A 172 -3.14 4.18 -27.53
C LEU A 172 -1.94 3.82 -26.64
N LEU A 173 -1.84 4.40 -25.43
CA LEU A 173 -0.83 4.02 -24.46
C LEU A 173 -1.29 2.80 -23.66
N PRO A 174 -0.38 1.97 -23.13
CA PRO A 174 -0.74 0.89 -22.24
C PRO A 174 -1.20 1.43 -20.88
N ALA A 175 -2.19 0.78 -20.26
CA ALA A 175 -2.51 1.04 -18.86
C ALA A 175 -1.33 0.61 -17.98
N HIS A 176 -1.04 1.39 -16.94
CA HIS A 176 -0.04 1.02 -15.95
C HIS A 176 -0.70 0.68 -14.63
N SER A 177 -0.19 -0.36 -14.00
CA SER A 177 -0.70 -0.83 -12.72
C SER A 177 0.45 -1.26 -11.85
N PHE A 178 0.42 -0.84 -10.60
CA PHE A 178 1.50 -1.14 -9.68
C PHE A 178 0.97 -1.27 -8.25
N PRO A 179 1.45 -2.29 -7.50
CA PRO A 179 1.29 -2.32 -6.07
C PRO A 179 2.38 -1.48 -5.39
N VAL A 180 2.04 -0.94 -4.23
CA VAL A 180 2.93 -0.24 -3.32
C VAL A 180 2.70 -0.81 -1.92
N VAL A 181 3.76 -1.00 -1.15
CA VAL A 181 3.65 -1.41 0.26
C VAL A 181 4.40 -0.43 1.15
N SER A 182 3.69 0.05 2.17
CA SER A 182 4.24 0.77 3.31
C SER A 182 4.16 -0.12 4.54
N VAL A 183 5.22 -0.10 5.35
CA VAL A 183 5.32 -0.81 6.61
C VAL A 183 5.77 0.20 7.63
N GLU A 184 4.93 0.46 8.62
CA GLU A 184 5.20 1.43 9.67
C GLU A 184 5.29 0.72 11.01
N GLU A 185 6.40 0.90 11.71
CA GLU A 185 6.63 0.33 13.04
C GLU A 185 5.76 1.03 14.08
N LEU A 186 5.11 0.26 14.93
CA LEU A 186 4.42 0.77 16.11
C LEU A 186 5.43 1.03 17.22
N LYS A 187 5.69 2.31 17.49
CA LYS A 187 6.58 2.73 18.58
C LYS A 187 5.87 2.62 19.93
N TRP A 188 6.47 1.87 20.84
CA TRP A 188 6.20 1.89 22.28
C TRP A 188 6.34 3.30 22.91
#